data_AF-A0AAV4LH43-F1
#
_entry.id   AF-A0AAV4LH43-F1
#
_cell.length_a   1.000
_cell.length_b   1.000
_cell.length_c   1.000
_cell.angle_alpha   90.00
_cell.angle_beta   90.00
_cell.angle_gamma   90.00
#
_symmetry.space_group_name_H-M   'P 1'
#
loop_
_entity.id
_entity.type
_entity.pdbx_description
1 polymer ?
#
loop_
_entity_poly.entity_id
_entity_poly.type
_entity_poly.pdbx_seq_one_letter_code
_entity_poly.pdbx_strand_id
1 'polypeptide(L)'
;MMDITVAVRELRAAYHRRLGERDAILRKIEQTEAKLTQLQKEMEILVQVKILLQQSSHFAREQARKQIEGMVTQALQYIFGDENMEFRVEIEEVRGRAEGEFYVVSLYGGEIPVQTRPQDARGGGVVDVISLALRAALLQATRMEGPIILDEPGKHVSAEYSRNVAQFLKELSAAFGRQIILVTHNAELASMGDVSYLVELREGRSHVTPFHATMLA
;
A
#
# COMPACT_ATOMS: atom_id res chain seq x y z
N MET A 1 -57.42 -22.43 -67.34
CA MET A 1 -57.70 -21.15 -66.67
C MET A 1 -57.52 -21.39 -65.18
N MET A 2 -56.54 -20.75 -64.54
CA MET A 2 -56.41 -20.82 -63.09
C MET A 2 -57.66 -20.20 -62.47
N ASP A 3 -58.33 -20.96 -61.61
CA ASP A 3 -59.58 -20.56 -60.97
C ASP A 3 -59.31 -19.31 -60.09
N ILE A 4 -59.97 -18.19 -60.40
CA ILE A 4 -59.80 -16.89 -59.73
C ILE A 4 -59.93 -17.04 -58.21
N THR A 5 -60.78 -17.96 -57.76
CA THR A 5 -61.01 -18.28 -56.36
C THR A 5 -59.75 -18.82 -55.66
N VAL A 6 -58.93 -19.60 -56.37
CA VAL A 6 -57.65 -20.14 -55.87
C VAL A 6 -56.62 -19.02 -55.74
N ALA A 7 -56.49 -18.17 -56.76
CA ALA A 7 -55.55 -17.05 -56.76
C ALA A 7 -55.84 -16.04 -55.62
N VAL A 8 -57.12 -15.73 -55.37
CA VAL A 8 -57.53 -14.85 -54.26
C VAL A 8 -57.20 -15.48 -52.89
N ARG A 9 -57.36 -16.79 -52.74
CA ARG A 9 -57.02 -17.51 -51.50
C ARG A 9 -55.51 -17.47 -51.21
N GLU A 10 -54.69 -17.68 -52.24
CA GLU A 10 -53.24 -17.62 -52.13
C GLU A 10 -52.74 -16.20 -51.78
N LEU A 11 -53.32 -15.17 -52.41
CA LEU A 11 -53.02 -13.77 -52.10
C LEU A 11 -53.40 -13.40 -50.65
N ARG A 12 -54.56 -13.85 -50.15
CA ARG A 12 -54.92 -13.65 -48.73
C ARG A 12 -53.94 -14.33 -47.79
N ALA A 13 -53.54 -15.56 -48.08
CA ALA A 13 -52.56 -16.29 -47.25
C ALA A 13 -51.18 -15.61 -47.26
N ALA A 14 -50.75 -15.06 -48.40
CA ALA A 14 -49.54 -14.26 -48.49
C ALA A 14 -49.64 -12.94 -47.71
N TYR A 15 -50.78 -12.24 -47.82
CA TYR A 15 -51.05 -11.02 -47.06
C TYR A 15 -50.99 -11.26 -45.55
N HIS A 16 -51.70 -12.27 -45.03
CA HIS A 16 -51.68 -12.57 -43.60
C HIS A 16 -50.30 -13.02 -43.10
N ARG A 17 -49.51 -13.75 -43.90
CA ARG A 17 -48.10 -14.05 -43.56
C ARG A 17 -47.26 -12.79 -43.44
N ARG A 18 -47.28 -11.92 -44.46
CA ARG A 18 -46.52 -10.66 -44.44
C ARG A 18 -46.98 -9.71 -43.32
N LEU A 19 -48.27 -9.71 -43.00
CA LEU A 19 -48.82 -8.96 -41.86
C LEU A 19 -48.22 -9.46 -40.53
N GLY A 20 -48.18 -10.78 -40.33
CA GLY A 20 -47.57 -11.38 -39.14
C GLY A 20 -46.07 -11.14 -39.04
N GLU A 21 -45.34 -11.20 -40.17
CA GLU A 21 -43.91 -10.85 -40.24
C GLU A 21 -43.69 -9.39 -39.85
N ARG A 22 -44.47 -8.46 -40.42
CA ARG A 22 -44.43 -7.04 -40.05
C ARG A 22 -44.65 -6.86 -38.54
N ASP A 23 -45.68 -7.49 -37.97
CA ASP A 23 -46.03 -7.32 -36.56
C ASP A 23 -44.98 -7.95 -35.62
N ALA A 24 -44.30 -9.01 -36.05
CA ALA A 24 -43.15 -9.58 -35.34
C ALA A 24 -41.93 -8.64 -35.39
N ILE A 25 -41.66 -8.03 -36.55
CA ILE A 25 -40.57 -7.06 -36.72
C ILE A 25 -40.83 -5.83 -35.86
N LEU A 26 -42.05 -5.27 -35.88
CA LEU A 26 -42.41 -4.10 -35.07
C LEU A 26 -42.23 -4.35 -33.57
N ARG A 27 -42.68 -5.51 -33.06
CA ARG A 27 -42.44 -5.91 -31.66
C ARG A 27 -40.95 -6.04 -31.35
N LYS A 28 -40.15 -6.54 -32.29
CA LYS A 28 -38.70 -6.68 -32.10
C LYS A 28 -37.99 -5.32 -32.10
N ILE A 29 -38.44 -4.36 -32.91
CA ILE A 29 -37.95 -2.99 -32.88
C ILE A 29 -38.22 -2.38 -31.50
N GLU A 30 -39.47 -2.43 -31.03
CA GLU A 30 -39.86 -1.88 -29.73
C GLU A 30 -39.05 -2.49 -28.56
N GLN A 31 -38.89 -3.82 -28.54
CA GLN A 31 -38.06 -4.50 -27.54
C GLN A 31 -36.58 -4.10 -27.60
N THR A 32 -36.05 -3.90 -28.82
CA THR A 32 -34.65 -3.53 -29.03
C THR A 32 -34.41 -2.08 -28.61
N GLU A 33 -35.33 -1.17 -28.94
CA GLU A 33 -35.28 0.23 -28.52
C GLU A 33 -35.34 0.35 -26.99
N ALA A 34 -36.27 -0.35 -26.34
CA ALA A 34 -36.34 -0.39 -24.88
C ALA A 34 -35.03 -0.91 -24.25
N LYS A 35 -34.44 -1.96 -24.84
CA LYS A 35 -33.16 -2.51 -24.37
C LYS A 35 -32.00 -1.52 -24.60
N LEU A 36 -31.98 -0.82 -25.72
CA LEU A 36 -30.98 0.20 -26.02
C LEU A 36 -31.03 1.33 -24.99
N THR A 37 -32.21 1.85 -24.70
CA THR A 37 -32.40 2.89 -23.68
C THR A 37 -31.93 2.41 -22.29
N GLN A 38 -32.24 1.17 -21.93
CA GLN A 38 -31.79 0.60 -20.65
C GLN A 38 -30.26 0.50 -20.58
N LEU A 39 -29.61 -0.01 -21.64
CA LEU A 39 -28.15 -0.12 -21.72
C LEU A 39 -27.45 1.24 -21.71
N GLN A 40 -28.04 2.25 -22.36
CA GLN A 40 -27.52 3.61 -22.32
C GLN A 40 -27.53 4.18 -20.90
N LYS A 41 -28.64 4.00 -20.17
CA LYS A 41 -28.74 4.42 -18.77
C LYS A 41 -27.75 3.68 -17.87
N GLU A 42 -27.57 2.38 -18.09
CA GLU A 42 -26.58 1.59 -17.36
C GLU A 42 -25.15 2.07 -17.64
N MET A 43 -24.82 2.37 -18.90
CA MET A 43 -23.53 2.91 -19.29
C MET A 43 -23.24 4.25 -18.60
N GLU A 44 -24.22 5.16 -18.53
CA GLU A 44 -24.08 6.44 -17.81
C GLU A 44 -23.74 6.23 -16.33
N ILE A 45 -24.44 5.30 -15.66
CA ILE A 45 -24.18 4.96 -14.26
C ILE A 45 -22.76 4.39 -14.11
N LEU A 46 -22.37 3.45 -14.97
CA LEU A 46 -21.06 2.82 -14.90
C LEU A 46 -19.92 3.82 -15.13
N VAL A 47 -20.11 4.82 -15.98
CA VAL A 47 -19.16 5.93 -16.17
C VAL A 47 -18.99 6.71 -14.87
N GLN A 48 -20.08 7.04 -14.18
CA GLN A 48 -20.02 7.75 -12.89
C GLN A 48 -19.35 6.90 -11.80
N VAL A 49 -19.69 5.62 -11.72
CA VAL A 49 -19.06 4.67 -10.77
C VAL A 49 -17.55 4.58 -11.02
N LYS A 50 -17.14 4.47 -12.28
CA LYS A 50 -15.72 4.44 -12.65
C LYS A 50 -14.99 5.69 -12.15
N ILE A 51 -15.54 6.89 -12.42
CA ILE A 51 -14.95 8.16 -11.98
C ILE A 51 -14.83 8.20 -10.46
N LEU A 52 -15.89 7.83 -9.73
CA LEU A 52 -15.90 7.81 -8.27
C LEU A 52 -14.80 6.88 -7.71
N LEU A 53 -14.69 5.66 -8.24
CA LEU A 53 -13.69 4.69 -7.79
C LEU A 53 -12.26 5.15 -8.10
N GLN A 54 -12.05 5.77 -9.27
CA GLN A 54 -10.75 6.33 -9.65
C GLN A 54 -10.35 7.48 -8.72
N GLN A 55 -11.26 8.42 -8.45
CA GLN A 55 -11.02 9.53 -7.53
C GLN A 55 -10.80 9.06 -6.10
N SER A 56 -11.60 8.11 -5.62
CA SER A 56 -11.45 7.52 -4.29
C SER A 56 -10.10 6.82 -4.14
N SER A 57 -9.67 6.06 -5.16
CA SER A 57 -8.38 5.38 -5.16
C SER A 57 -7.20 6.36 -5.19
N HIS A 58 -7.31 7.43 -5.99
CA HIS A 58 -6.30 8.49 -6.03
C HIS A 58 -6.19 9.19 -4.67
N PHE A 59 -7.32 9.59 -4.08
CA PHE A 59 -7.35 10.23 -2.78
C PHE A 59 -6.77 9.33 -1.68
N ALA A 60 -7.14 8.04 -1.65
CA ALA A 60 -6.61 7.08 -0.68
C ALA A 60 -5.08 6.93 -0.80
N ARG A 61 -4.53 6.86 -2.03
CA ARG A 61 -3.08 6.82 -2.25
C ARG A 61 -2.39 8.09 -1.76
N GLU A 62 -2.95 9.26 -2.04
CA GLU A 62 -2.41 10.55 -1.59
C GLU A 62 -2.39 10.68 -0.07
N GLN A 63 -3.44 10.19 0.62
CA GLN A 63 -3.46 10.16 2.09
C GLN A 63 -2.40 9.21 2.65
N ALA A 64 -2.33 7.99 2.10
CA ALA A 64 -1.33 7.01 2.50
C ALA A 64 0.10 7.53 2.27
N ARG A 65 0.34 8.18 1.13
CA ARG A 65 1.61 8.83 0.80
C ARG A 65 2.03 9.81 1.89
N LYS A 66 1.18 10.80 2.20
CA LYS A 66 1.48 11.84 3.19
C LYS A 66 1.74 11.26 4.58
N GLN A 67 0.97 10.24 4.98
CA GLN A 67 1.16 9.57 6.27
C GLN A 67 2.51 8.85 6.33
N ILE A 68 2.87 8.11 5.28
CA ILE A 68 4.14 7.41 5.17
C ILE A 68 5.30 8.40 5.14
N GLU A 69 5.23 9.43 4.31
CA GLU A 69 6.23 10.50 4.24
C GLU A 69 6.47 11.14 5.60
N GLY A 70 5.40 11.53 6.30
CA GLY A 70 5.50 12.12 7.64
C GLY A 70 6.14 11.18 8.66
N MET A 71 5.69 9.92 8.73
CA MET A 71 6.20 8.96 9.70
C MET A 71 7.68 8.61 9.47
N VAL A 72 8.07 8.38 8.21
CA VAL A 72 9.45 8.03 7.88
C VAL A 72 10.37 9.25 8.04
N THR A 73 9.90 10.45 7.67
CA THR A 73 10.64 11.71 7.91
C THR A 73 10.91 11.91 9.39
N GLN A 74 9.89 11.77 10.24
CA GLN A 74 10.04 11.89 11.70
C GLN A 74 11.03 10.85 12.26
N ALA A 75 10.97 9.61 11.78
CA ALA A 75 11.91 8.57 12.21
C ALA A 75 13.36 8.91 11.82
N LEU A 76 13.60 9.41 10.60
CA LEU A 76 14.92 9.83 10.14
C LEU A 76 15.45 10.99 10.97
N GLN A 77 14.66 12.05 11.12
CA GLN A 77 15.03 13.25 11.87
C GLN A 77 15.32 12.91 13.35
N TYR A 78 14.49 12.06 13.96
CA TYR A 78 14.67 11.63 15.34
C TYR A 78 15.94 10.81 15.54
N ILE A 79 16.19 9.83 14.67
CA ILE A 79 17.31 8.91 14.84
C ILE A 79 18.64 9.58 14.55
N PHE A 80 18.72 10.37 13.47
CA PHE A 80 19.95 11.01 13.04
C PHE A 80 20.16 12.42 13.59
N GLY A 81 19.13 13.03 14.19
CA GLY A 81 19.20 14.40 14.71
C GLY A 81 19.35 15.47 13.62
N ASP A 82 19.03 15.14 12.37
CA ASP A 82 19.10 16.06 11.23
C ASP A 82 17.69 16.43 10.75
N GLU A 83 17.24 17.63 11.11
CA GLU A 83 15.93 18.17 10.74
C GLU A 83 15.74 18.35 9.23
N ASN A 84 16.83 18.34 8.44
CA ASN A 84 16.77 18.55 7.00
C ASN A 84 16.51 17.26 6.22
N MET A 85 16.51 16.10 6.88
CA MET A 85 16.19 14.83 6.23
C MET A 85 14.68 14.70 6.03
N GLU A 86 14.25 14.54 4.78
CA GLU A 86 12.86 14.26 4.42
C GLU A 86 12.77 12.95 3.62
N PHE A 87 11.73 12.17 3.89
CA PHE A 87 11.36 11.04 3.06
C PHE A 87 10.26 11.45 2.09
N ARG A 88 10.45 11.17 0.80
CA ARG A 88 9.48 11.47 -0.26
C ARG A 88 9.15 10.23 -1.07
N VAL A 89 7.90 10.15 -1.50
CA VAL A 89 7.37 9.07 -2.33
C VAL A 89 6.80 9.68 -3.59
N GLU A 90 7.42 9.40 -4.73
CA GLU A 90 6.88 9.79 -6.02
C GLU A 90 5.99 8.67 -6.56
N ILE A 91 4.72 8.98 -6.82
CA ILE A 91 3.76 8.01 -7.36
C ILE A 91 3.57 8.30 -8.84
N GLU A 92 4.04 7.39 -9.69
CA GLU A 92 3.88 7.47 -11.14
C GLU A 92 2.85 6.44 -11.63
N GLU A 93 2.16 6.75 -12.74
CA GLU A 93 1.26 5.81 -13.38
C GLU A 93 1.94 5.18 -14.60
N VAL A 94 2.43 3.95 -14.43
CA VAL A 94 3.09 3.19 -15.48
C VAL A 94 2.15 2.10 -15.96
N ARG A 95 1.73 2.17 -17.23
CA ARG A 95 0.85 1.17 -17.88
C ARG A 95 -0.46 0.90 -17.12
N GLY A 96 -1.03 1.95 -16.51
CA GLY A 96 -2.28 1.85 -15.73
C GLY A 96 -2.11 1.23 -14.34
N ARG A 97 -0.86 1.10 -13.86
CA ARG A 97 -0.53 0.71 -12.48
C ARG A 97 0.19 1.87 -11.80
N ALA A 98 -0.17 2.12 -10.55
CA ALA A 98 0.55 3.07 -9.72
C ALA A 98 1.86 2.41 -9.25
N GLU A 99 2.99 3.02 -9.55
CA GLU A 99 4.32 2.65 -9.06
C GLU A 99 4.80 3.75 -8.12
N GLY A 100 5.38 3.36 -6.98
CA GLY A 100 5.91 4.29 -5.99
C GLY A 100 7.42 4.18 -5.92
N GLU A 101 8.13 5.28 -6.14
CA GLU A 101 9.58 5.37 -5.98
C GLU A 101 9.90 6.15 -4.71
N PHE A 102 10.91 5.69 -3.96
CA PHE A 102 11.28 6.27 -2.67
C PHE A 102 12.53 7.13 -2.78
N TYR A 103 12.50 8.27 -2.10
CA TYR A 103 13.61 9.21 -2.06
C TYR A 103 13.86 9.73 -0.65
N VAL A 104 15.12 10.07 -0.39
CA VAL A 104 15.53 10.86 0.76
C VAL A 104 16.06 12.19 0.25
N VAL A 105 15.46 13.27 0.72
CA VAL A 105 15.93 14.64 0.49
C VAL A 105 16.71 15.09 1.71
N SER A 106 17.86 15.71 1.49
CA SER A 106 18.67 16.33 2.56
C SER A 106 19.35 17.58 2.03
N LEU A 107 19.72 18.53 2.91
CA LEU A 107 20.48 19.71 2.50
C LEU A 107 21.99 19.42 2.52
N TYR A 108 22.63 19.44 1.35
CA TYR A 108 24.07 19.41 1.23
C TYR A 108 24.65 20.79 1.53
N GLY A 109 25.58 20.86 2.49
CA GLY A 109 26.15 22.13 2.95
C GLY A 109 25.13 23.09 3.59
N GLY A 110 23.95 22.59 3.98
CA GLY A 110 22.87 23.39 4.57
C GLY A 110 22.06 24.24 3.58
N GLU A 111 22.36 24.19 2.28
CA GLU A 111 21.74 25.08 1.29
C GLU A 111 21.17 24.34 0.07
N ILE A 112 21.84 23.28 -0.41
CA ILE A 112 21.47 22.64 -1.67
C ILE A 112 20.66 21.36 -1.40
N PRO A 113 19.38 21.29 -1.79
CA PRO A 113 18.61 20.06 -1.63
C PRO A 113 19.16 18.97 -2.57
N VAL A 114 19.49 17.83 -1.99
CA VAL A 114 19.94 16.64 -2.70
C VAL A 114 18.91 15.54 -2.48
N GLN A 115 18.28 15.13 -3.58
CA GLN A 115 17.32 14.03 -3.62
C GLN A 115 18.02 12.78 -4.16
N THR A 116 18.00 11.70 -3.39
CA THR A 116 18.59 10.41 -3.80
C THR A 116 17.71 9.24 -3.38
N ARG A 117 17.81 8.15 -4.14
CA ARG A 117 17.19 6.89 -3.75
C ARG A 117 17.93 6.30 -2.55
N PRO A 118 17.22 5.75 -1.53
CA PRO A 118 17.85 5.16 -0.36
C PRO A 118 18.94 4.14 -0.71
N GLN A 119 18.69 3.29 -1.71
CA GLN A 119 19.58 2.20 -2.12
C GLN A 119 20.84 2.65 -2.87
N ASP A 120 20.82 3.84 -3.49
CA ASP A 120 21.89 4.25 -4.41
C ASP A 120 22.95 5.12 -3.74
N ALA A 121 22.55 5.94 -2.77
CA ALA A 121 23.43 7.00 -2.24
C ALA A 121 23.32 7.24 -0.74
N ARG A 122 22.57 6.42 0.00
CA ARG A 122 22.47 6.54 1.46
C ARG A 122 23.17 5.35 2.12
N GLY A 123 23.76 5.60 3.30
CA GLY A 123 24.39 4.56 4.09
C GLY A 123 23.37 3.52 4.57
N GLY A 124 23.83 2.28 4.83
CA GLY A 124 22.95 1.18 5.25
C GLY A 124 22.06 1.52 6.45
N GLY A 125 22.54 2.35 7.38
CA GLY A 125 21.75 2.80 8.52
C GLY A 125 20.49 3.57 8.14
N VAL A 126 20.56 4.45 7.13
CA VAL A 126 19.38 5.19 6.63
C VAL A 126 18.36 4.22 6.02
N VAL A 127 18.84 3.24 5.26
CA VAL A 127 17.99 2.21 4.65
C VAL A 127 17.30 1.35 5.71
N ASP A 128 18.01 0.97 6.78
CA ASP A 128 17.44 0.20 7.88
C ASP A 128 16.35 0.99 8.62
N VAL A 129 16.58 2.29 8.88
CA VAL A 129 15.60 3.18 9.53
C VAL A 129 14.35 3.34 8.67
N ILE A 130 14.51 3.61 7.37
CA ILE A 130 13.39 3.71 6.43
C ILE A 130 12.60 2.40 6.43
N SER A 131 13.29 1.26 6.37
CA SER A 131 12.65 -0.06 6.37
C SER A 131 11.85 -0.32 7.64
N LEU A 132 12.39 0.06 8.81
CA LEU A 132 11.72 -0.05 10.10
C LEU A 132 10.47 0.84 10.17
N ALA A 133 10.60 2.11 9.79
CA ALA A 133 9.50 3.07 9.81
C ALA A 133 8.38 2.68 8.83
N LEU A 134 8.73 2.22 7.61
CA LEU A 134 7.75 1.71 6.63
C LEU A 134 7.02 0.48 7.16
N ARG A 135 7.72 -0.44 7.84
CA ARG A 135 7.10 -1.62 8.46
C ARG A 135 6.11 -1.21 9.54
N ALA A 136 6.47 -0.25 10.38
CA ALA A 136 5.59 0.28 11.39
C ALA A 136 4.35 0.98 10.78
N ALA A 137 4.53 1.75 9.71
CA ALA A 137 3.43 2.38 8.96
C ALA A 137 2.45 1.34 8.39
N LEU A 138 2.96 0.26 7.80
CA LEU A 138 2.15 -0.83 7.26
C LEU A 138 1.35 -1.56 8.35
N LEU A 139 1.96 -1.80 9.51
CA LEU A 139 1.28 -2.43 10.64
C LEU A 139 0.14 -1.56 11.19
N GLN A 140 0.35 -0.24 11.23
CA GLN A 140 -0.71 0.70 11.60
C GLN A 140 -1.85 0.71 10.56
N ALA A 141 -1.53 0.69 9.27
CA ALA A 141 -2.52 0.73 8.20
C ALA A 141 -3.36 -0.55 8.10
N THR A 142 -2.75 -1.71 8.32
CA THR A 142 -3.39 -3.03 8.15
C THR A 142 -4.20 -3.49 9.35
N ARG A 143 -4.16 -2.77 10.49
CA ARG A 143 -4.80 -3.16 11.76
C ARG A 143 -4.45 -4.59 12.21
N MET A 144 -3.30 -5.11 11.78
CA MET A 144 -2.88 -6.47 12.07
C MET A 144 -2.56 -6.61 13.55
N GLU A 145 -3.23 -7.46 14.32
CA GLU A 145 -2.94 -7.60 15.75
C GLU A 145 -1.65 -8.41 16.01
N GLY A 146 -1.14 -8.35 17.25
CA GLY A 146 0.01 -9.13 17.69
C GLY A 146 1.35 -8.38 17.76
N PRO A 147 2.40 -9.07 18.22
CA PRO A 147 3.72 -8.47 18.44
C PRO A 147 4.46 -8.20 17.14
N ILE A 148 5.43 -7.29 17.20
CA ILE A 148 6.41 -7.07 16.13
C ILE A 148 7.67 -7.85 16.49
N ILE A 149 8.10 -8.77 15.63
CA ILE A 149 9.37 -9.48 15.78
C ILE A 149 10.40 -8.83 14.86
N LEU A 150 11.48 -8.34 15.45
CA LEU A 150 12.59 -7.68 14.74
C LEU A 150 13.86 -8.49 14.95
N ASP A 151 14.43 -8.98 13.85
CA ASP A 151 15.70 -9.70 13.85
C ASP A 151 16.80 -8.76 13.32
N GLU A 152 17.71 -8.37 14.21
CA GLU A 152 18.80 -7.42 13.98
C GLU A 152 18.36 -6.08 13.34
N PRO A 153 17.39 -5.36 13.93
CA PRO A 153 16.99 -4.07 13.41
C PRO A 153 18.11 -3.04 13.53
N GLY A 154 18.31 -2.23 12.49
CA GLY A 154 19.30 -1.16 12.52
C GLY A 154 20.75 -1.64 12.54
N LYS A 155 21.04 -2.86 12.06
CA LYS A 155 22.40 -3.44 12.06
C LYS A 155 23.47 -2.58 11.39
N HIS A 156 23.07 -1.71 10.44
CA HIS A 156 23.98 -0.80 9.75
C HIS A 156 24.00 0.61 10.35
N VAL A 157 23.25 0.84 11.43
CA VAL A 157 23.25 2.10 12.17
C VAL A 157 24.48 2.12 13.08
N SER A 158 25.23 3.23 13.08
CA SER A 158 26.40 3.38 13.95
C SER A 158 26.01 3.32 15.43
N ALA A 159 26.95 2.91 16.29
CA ALA A 159 26.73 2.75 17.72
C ALA A 159 26.16 4.03 18.37
N GLU A 160 26.61 5.22 17.94
CA GLU A 160 26.14 6.51 18.44
C GLU A 160 24.62 6.73 18.29
N TYR A 161 23.99 6.17 17.25
CA TYR A 161 22.55 6.29 17.01
C TYR A 161 21.77 5.09 17.53
N SER A 162 22.43 4.05 18.06
CA SER A 162 21.77 2.83 18.56
C SER A 162 20.77 3.14 19.68
N ARG A 163 21.11 4.08 20.57
CA ARG A 163 20.17 4.54 21.62
C ARG A 163 18.93 5.21 21.04
N ASN A 164 19.10 6.03 20.00
CA ASN A 164 17.98 6.69 19.35
C ASN A 164 17.06 5.66 18.67
N VAL A 165 17.63 4.62 18.05
CA VAL A 165 16.85 3.52 17.49
C VAL A 165 16.06 2.79 18.58
N ALA A 166 16.67 2.45 19.71
CA ALA A 166 15.97 1.80 20.81
C ALA A 166 14.85 2.67 21.40
N GLN A 167 15.11 3.96 21.60
CA GLN A 167 14.11 4.88 22.12
C GLN A 167 12.95 5.06 21.13
N PHE A 168 13.24 5.16 19.83
CA PHE A 168 12.22 5.17 18.77
C PHE A 168 11.36 3.91 18.80
N LEU A 169 11.96 2.72 18.95
CA LEU A 169 11.22 1.46 19.08
C LEU A 169 10.31 1.45 20.31
N LYS A 170 10.78 2.00 21.44
CA LYS A 170 9.98 2.11 22.68
C LYS A 170 8.78 3.05 22.49
N GLU A 171 8.99 4.18 21.84
CA GLU A 171 7.93 5.14 21.51
C GLU A 171 6.91 4.51 20.54
N LEU A 172 7.37 3.79 19.52
CA LEU A 172 6.50 3.03 18.61
C LEU A 172 5.66 1.97 19.34
N SER A 173 6.29 1.21 20.23
CA SER A 173 5.62 0.19 21.05
C SER A 173 4.50 0.81 21.89
N ALA A 174 4.80 1.94 22.57
CA ALA A 174 3.84 2.66 23.38
C ALA A 174 2.71 3.31 22.56
N ALA A 175 3.05 3.98 21.46
CA ALA A 175 2.08 4.67 20.61
C ALA A 175 1.08 3.71 19.95
N PHE A 176 1.53 2.51 19.56
CA PHE A 176 0.68 1.52 18.93
C PHE A 176 0.13 0.46 19.87
N GLY A 177 0.52 0.48 21.15
CA GLY A 177 0.13 -0.54 22.13
C GLY A 177 0.58 -1.94 21.71
N ARG A 178 1.78 -2.07 21.15
CA ARG A 178 2.29 -3.34 20.59
C ARG A 178 3.56 -3.79 21.29
N GLN A 179 3.60 -5.06 21.65
CA GLN A 179 4.84 -5.70 22.10
C GLN A 179 5.84 -5.79 20.95
N ILE A 180 7.09 -5.45 21.23
CA ILE A 180 8.22 -5.66 20.32
C ILE A 180 9.10 -6.76 20.91
N ILE A 181 9.41 -7.77 20.10
CA ILE A 181 10.39 -8.82 20.40
C ILE A 181 11.58 -8.56 19.49
N LEU A 182 12.73 -8.26 20.09
CA LEU A 182 13.91 -7.83 19.37
C LEU A 182 15.06 -8.81 19.62
N VAL A 183 15.64 -9.32 18.53
CA VAL A 183 16.86 -10.13 18.54
C VAL A 183 17.99 -9.24 18.07
N THR A 184 19.03 -9.07 18.89
CA THR A 184 20.21 -8.30 18.48
C THR A 184 21.48 -8.72 19.21
N HIS A 185 22.63 -8.55 18.55
CA HIS A 185 23.96 -8.58 19.17
C HIS A 185 24.40 -7.21 19.72
N ASN A 186 23.66 -6.14 19.47
CA ASN A 186 23.98 -4.81 19.98
C ASN A 186 23.58 -4.68 21.46
N ALA A 187 24.58 -4.64 22.34
CA ALA A 187 24.35 -4.59 23.78
C ALA A 187 23.64 -3.30 24.24
N GLU A 188 23.85 -2.16 23.57
CA GLU A 188 23.14 -0.92 23.90
C GLU A 188 21.65 -1.06 23.58
N LEU A 189 21.30 -1.56 22.39
CA LEU A 189 19.91 -1.85 22.02
C LEU A 189 19.27 -2.86 22.98
N ALA A 190 19.98 -3.95 23.29
CA ALA A 190 19.51 -4.98 24.22
C ALA A 190 19.29 -4.41 25.64
N SER A 191 20.11 -3.46 26.10
CA SER A 191 20.00 -2.88 27.44
C SER A 191 18.78 -2.00 27.65
N MET A 192 18.14 -1.52 26.58
CA MET A 192 16.99 -0.62 26.63
C MET A 192 15.63 -1.34 26.60
N GLY A 193 15.64 -2.67 26.39
CA GLY A 193 14.45 -3.49 26.49
C GLY A 193 13.88 -3.51 27.91
N ASP A 194 12.55 -3.61 28.04
CA ASP A 194 11.91 -3.73 29.35
C ASP A 194 12.28 -5.07 30.04
N VAL A 195 12.52 -6.10 29.23
CA VAL A 195 13.08 -7.40 29.64
C VAL A 195 14.06 -7.86 28.58
N SER A 196 15.26 -8.24 29.00
CA SER A 196 16.33 -8.64 28.10
C SER A 196 16.92 -9.98 28.51
N TYR A 197 17.28 -10.79 27.52
CA TYR A 197 17.90 -12.10 27.71
C TYR A 197 19.18 -12.18 26.89
N LEU A 198 20.22 -12.77 27.47
CA LEU A 198 21.45 -13.13 26.78
C LEU A 198 21.34 -14.60 26.38
N VAL A 199 21.64 -14.91 25.11
CA VAL A 199 21.68 -16.27 24.59
C VAL A 199 23.11 -16.59 24.19
N GLU A 200 23.72 -17.58 24.85
CA GLU A 200 25.09 -18.01 24.60
C GLU A 200 25.15 -19.48 24.21
N LEU A 201 26.10 -19.84 23.32
CA LEU A 201 26.37 -21.24 22.99
C LEU A 201 27.42 -21.79 23.96
N ARG A 202 27.05 -22.78 24.78
CA ARG A 202 27.98 -23.51 25.65
C ARG A 202 27.86 -25.01 25.37
N GLU A 203 28.98 -25.65 25.03
CA GLU A 203 29.03 -27.09 24.71
C GLU A 203 27.99 -27.54 23.66
N GLY A 204 27.76 -26.71 22.64
CA GLY A 204 26.79 -27.00 21.57
C GLY A 204 25.32 -26.84 21.98
N ARG A 205 25.03 -26.27 23.15
CA ARG A 205 23.66 -26.00 23.64
C ARG A 205 23.47 -24.51 23.93
N SER A 206 22.36 -23.95 23.46
CA SER A 206 21.97 -22.57 23.78
C SER A 206 21.58 -22.45 25.25
N HIS A 207 22.25 -21.55 25.96
CA HIS A 207 21.97 -21.18 27.34
C HIS A 207 21.38 -19.78 27.36
N VAL A 208 20.29 -19.61 28.10
CA VAL A 208 19.57 -18.33 28.21
C VAL A 208 19.66 -17.83 29.63
N THR A 209 20.12 -16.59 29.81
CA THR A 209 20.19 -15.91 31.11
C THR A 209 19.55 -14.52 31.03
N PRO A 210 18.97 -14.00 32.13
CA PRO A 210 18.55 -12.60 32.16
C PRO A 210 19.74 -11.67 31.88
N PHE A 211 19.56 -10.70 30.99
CA PHE A 211 20.55 -9.66 30.71
C PHE A 211 20.24 -8.42 31.55
N HIS A 212 21.24 -7.90 32.25
CA HIS A 212 21.14 -6.67 33.03
C HIS A 212 22.23 -5.72 32.57
N ALA A 213 21.87 -4.47 32.28
CA ALA A 213 22.80 -3.46 31.75
C ALA A 213 24.05 -3.25 32.62
N THR A 214 23.98 -3.55 33.92
CA THR A 214 25.09 -3.51 34.88
C THR A 214 26.19 -4.54 34.61
N MET A 215 25.97 -5.52 33.71
CA MET A 215 26.96 -6.52 33.31
C MET A 215 27.91 -6.03 32.19
N LEU A 216 27.80 -4.78 31.74
CA LEU A 216 28.68 -4.16 30.74
C LEU A 216 29.92 -3.47 31.35
N ALA A 217 30.26 -3.75 32.62
CA ALA A 217 31.42 -3.21 33.32
C ALA A 217 32.65 -4.14 33.25
#